data_AF-A0A7R9JTE9-F1
#
_entry.id   AF-A0A7R9JTE9-F1
#
_cell.length_a   1.000
_cell.length_b   1.000
_cell.length_c   1.000
_cell.angle_alpha   90.00
_cell.angle_beta   90.00
_cell.angle_gamma   90.00
#
_symmetry.space_group_name_H-M   'P 1'
#
loop_
_entity.id
_entity.type
_entity.pdbx_description
1 polymer ?
#
loop_
_entity_poly.entity_id
_entity_poly.type
_entity_poly.pdbx_seq_one_letter_code
_entity_poly.pdbx_strand_id
1 'polypeptide(L)'
;MLSKASYDRSYQRSHTQCDMSLKIRPCDIYKEEYSDCTSIKARFHQYFIYGEMVDCSQWKKDFKNCSKWTSDQNIEAMYLYVASKIIN
;
A
#
# COMPACT_ATOMS: atom_id res chain seq x y z
N MET A 1 33.61 14.03 11.37
CA MET A 1 33.08 12.80 12.02
C MET A 1 31.71 13.16 12.59
N LEU A 2 30.66 12.41 12.24
CA LEU A 2 29.30 12.70 12.74
C LEU A 2 29.22 12.41 14.24
N SER A 3 28.44 13.21 14.98
CA SER A 3 28.24 12.99 16.42
C SER A 3 27.49 11.67 16.65
N LYS A 4 27.75 10.99 17.78
CA LYS A 4 27.08 9.73 18.13
C LYS A 4 25.54 9.87 18.13
N ALA A 5 25.02 11.00 18.63
CA ALA A 5 23.60 11.32 18.59
C ALA A 5 23.04 11.55 17.17
N SER A 6 23.85 12.08 16.25
CA SER A 6 23.47 12.23 14.84
C SER A 6 23.44 10.87 14.13
N TYR A 7 24.39 9.99 14.45
CA TYR A 7 24.44 8.62 13.94
C TYR A 7 23.24 7.80 14.42
N ASP A 8 22.95 7.81 15.73
CA ASP A 8 21.83 7.06 16.32
C ASP A 8 20.47 7.52 15.77
N ARG A 9 20.30 8.83 15.54
CA ARG A 9 19.07 9.40 14.92
C ARG A 9 18.91 8.99 13.45
N SER A 10 20.00 8.90 12.71
CA SER A 10 19.98 8.43 11.31
C SER A 10 19.71 6.93 11.22
N TYR A 11 20.29 6.15 12.15
CA TYR A 11 20.09 4.71 12.26
C TYR A 11 18.64 4.38 12.60
N GLN A 12 18.07 5.05 13.61
CA GLN A 12 16.66 4.89 13.98
C GLN A 12 15.72 5.24 12.81
N ARG A 13 15.97 6.34 12.07
CA ARG A 13 15.18 6.66 10.85
C ARG A 13 15.23 5.54 9.81
N SER A 14 16.42 5.00 9.53
CA SER A 14 16.59 3.92 8.55
C SER A 14 15.91 2.61 8.98
N HIS A 15 15.95 2.29 10.28
CA HIS A 15 15.36 1.10 10.84
C HIS A 15 13.83 1.17 10.82
N THR A 16 13.24 2.32 11.18
CA THR A 16 11.78 2.54 11.11
C THR A 16 11.27 2.49 9.66
N GLN A 17 12.07 2.96 8.69
CA GLN A 17 11.74 2.91 7.27
C GLN A 17 11.77 1.48 6.71
N CYS A 18 12.73 0.64 7.13
CA CYS A 18 12.82 -0.75 6.70
C CYS A 18 11.66 -1.59 7.27
N ASP A 19 11.32 -1.40 8.55
CA ASP A 19 10.18 -2.08 9.20
C ASP A 19 8.85 -1.73 8.53
N MET A 20 8.63 -0.46 8.18
CA MET A 20 7.42 -0.04 7.46
C MET A 20 7.37 -0.62 6.04
N SER A 21 8.50 -0.67 5.34
CA SER A 21 8.57 -1.24 3.98
C SER A 21 8.24 -2.74 3.97
N LEU A 22 8.58 -3.49 5.03
CA LEU A 22 8.25 -4.92 5.15
C LEU A 22 6.74 -5.17 5.33
N LYS A 23 5.98 -4.17 5.80
CA LYS A 23 4.51 -4.27 5.94
C LYS A 23 3.78 -4.02 4.62
N ILE A 24 4.45 -3.52 3.59
CA ILE A 24 3.85 -3.25 2.28
C ILE A 24 3.91 -4.53 1.43
N ARG A 25 2.74 -5.09 1.10
CA ARG A 25 2.69 -6.23 0.16
C ARG A 25 3.24 -5.83 -1.23
N PRO A 26 3.84 -6.76 -1.99
CA PRO A 26 4.30 -6.49 -3.35
C PRO A 26 3.23 -5.79 -4.20
N CYS A 27 3.64 -4.81 -5.00
CA CYS A 27 2.68 -3.96 -5.71
C CYS A 27 1.79 -4.76 -6.67
N ASP A 28 2.31 -5.81 -7.31
CA ASP A 28 1.56 -6.64 -8.26
C ASP A 28 0.31 -7.29 -7.64
N ILE A 29 0.34 -7.61 -6.34
CA ILE A 29 -0.83 -8.15 -5.64
C ILE A 29 -2.00 -7.16 -5.71
N TYR A 30 -1.78 -5.86 -5.50
CA TYR A 30 -2.88 -4.89 -5.59
C TYR A 30 -3.45 -4.77 -7.01
N LYS A 31 -2.61 -4.98 -8.02
CA LYS A 31 -3.05 -4.98 -9.42
C LYS A 31 -3.92 -6.21 -9.72
N GLU A 32 -3.51 -7.37 -9.25
CA GLU A 32 -4.27 -8.62 -9.35
C GLU A 32 -5.60 -8.51 -8.62
N GLU A 33 -5.61 -8.05 -7.36
CA GLU A 33 -6.83 -7.83 -6.59
C GLU A 33 -7.80 -6.83 -7.26
N TYR A 34 -7.27 -5.77 -7.86
CA TYR A 34 -8.10 -4.84 -8.63
C TYR A 34 -8.71 -5.51 -9.88
N SER A 35 -7.91 -6.28 -10.63
CA SER A 35 -8.37 -7.03 -11.80
C SER A 35 -9.45 -8.04 -11.41
N ASP A 36 -9.23 -8.80 -10.36
CA ASP A 36 -10.18 -9.79 -9.86
C ASP A 36 -11.46 -9.14 -9.38
N CYS A 37 -11.36 -8.09 -8.54
CA CYS A 37 -12.51 -7.34 -8.04
C CYS A 37 -13.38 -6.74 -9.17
N THR A 38 -12.76 -6.36 -10.28
CA THR A 38 -13.47 -5.77 -11.44
C THR A 38 -13.86 -6.78 -12.51
N SER A 39 -13.43 -8.03 -12.41
CA SER A 39 -13.76 -9.09 -13.36
C SER A 39 -15.26 -9.37 -13.41
N ILE A 40 -15.78 -9.74 -14.59
CA ILE A 40 -17.22 -10.03 -14.78
C ILE A 40 -17.69 -11.11 -13.79
N LYS A 41 -16.88 -12.15 -13.59
CA LYS A 41 -17.16 -13.23 -12.65
C LYS A 41 -17.31 -12.69 -11.22
N ALA A 42 -16.34 -11.90 -10.75
CA ALA A 42 -16.42 -11.32 -9.40
C ALA A 42 -17.57 -10.33 -9.27
N ARG A 43 -17.86 -9.50 -10.29
CA ARG A 43 -19.00 -8.57 -10.28
C ARG A 43 -20.32 -9.30 -10.14
N PHE A 44 -20.48 -10.43 -10.84
CA PHE A 44 -21.66 -11.28 -10.68
C PHE A 44 -21.77 -11.83 -9.26
N HIS A 45 -20.68 -12.37 -8.69
CA HIS A 45 -20.68 -12.87 -7.31
C HIS A 45 -20.95 -11.78 -6.27
N GLN A 46 -20.36 -10.59 -6.42
CA GLN A 46 -20.60 -9.44 -5.56
C GLN A 46 -22.09 -9.05 -5.57
N TYR A 47 -22.67 -8.92 -6.76
CA TYR A 47 -24.08 -8.60 -6.91
C TYR A 47 -24.98 -9.67 -6.31
N PHE A 48 -24.63 -10.96 -6.47
CA PHE A 48 -25.39 -12.07 -5.88
C PHE A 48 -25.38 -12.05 -4.35
N ILE A 49 -24.24 -11.71 -3.73
CA ILE A 49 -24.08 -11.74 -2.27
C ILE A 49 -24.62 -10.44 -1.63
N TYR A 50 -24.28 -9.29 -2.20
CA TYR A 50 -24.51 -7.97 -1.60
C TYR A 50 -25.68 -7.20 -2.24
N GLY A 51 -26.16 -7.63 -3.41
CA GLY A 51 -27.17 -6.88 -4.18
C GLY A 51 -26.59 -5.67 -4.94
N GLU A 52 -25.28 -5.44 -4.84
CA GLU A 52 -24.59 -4.33 -5.47
C GLU A 52 -23.13 -4.68 -5.81
N MET A 53 -22.50 -3.84 -6.61
CA MET A 53 -21.07 -3.95 -6.91
C MET A 53 -20.27 -3.19 -5.84
N VAL A 54 -19.27 -3.85 -5.24
CA VAL A 54 -18.41 -3.21 -4.23
C VAL A 54 -17.43 -2.22 -4.87
N ASP A 55 -17.00 -1.22 -4.10
CA ASP A 55 -15.99 -0.28 -4.57
C ASP A 55 -14.59 -0.92 -4.61
N CYS A 56 -14.07 -1.13 -5.82
CA CYS A 56 -12.71 -1.63 -6.03
C CYS A 56 -11.66 -0.50 -6.08
N SER A 57 -12.05 0.77 -5.89
CA SER A 57 -11.15 1.91 -6.06
C SER A 57 -9.94 1.88 -5.11
N GLN A 58 -10.10 1.28 -3.93
CA GLN A 58 -9.02 1.18 -2.95
C GLN A 58 -7.84 0.38 -3.48
N TRP A 59 -8.08 -0.77 -4.13
CA TRP A 59 -7.01 -1.58 -4.71
C TRP A 59 -6.21 -0.81 -5.77
N LYS A 60 -6.90 -0.02 -6.59
CA LYS A 60 -6.27 0.84 -7.60
C LYS A 60 -5.43 1.95 -6.97
N LYS A 61 -5.89 2.55 -5.87
CA LYS A 61 -5.15 3.58 -5.13
C LYS A 61 -3.90 2.99 -4.47
N ASP A 62 -4.05 1.85 -3.81
CA ASP A 62 -2.94 1.14 -3.15
C ASP A 62 -1.86 0.75 -4.16
N PHE A 63 -2.25 0.22 -5.33
CA PHE A 63 -1.31 -0.09 -6.40
C PHE A 63 -0.51 1.14 -6.85
N LYS A 64 -1.18 2.28 -7.06
CA LYS A 64 -0.53 3.54 -7.47
C LYS A 64 0.43 4.05 -6.41
N ASN A 65 0.03 4.02 -5.14
CA ASN A 65 0.86 4.48 -4.03
C ASN A 65 2.08 3.57 -3.83
N CYS A 66 1.87 2.25 -3.87
CA CYS A 66 2.96 1.28 -3.80
C CYS A 66 3.95 1.48 -4.95
N SER A 67 3.47 1.59 -6.19
CA SER A 67 4.34 1.76 -7.36
C SER A 67 5.21 3.01 -7.27
N LYS A 68 4.62 4.13 -6.82
CA LYS A 68 5.34 5.41 -6.59
C LYS A 68 6.38 5.30 -5.47
N TRP A 69 6.06 4.59 -4.39
CA TRP A 69 7.03 4.31 -3.33
C TRP A 69 8.22 3.51 -3.87
N THR A 70 7.95 2.44 -4.63
CA THR A 70 9.00 1.57 -5.15
C THR A 70 9.88 2.23 -6.21
N SER A 71 9.33 3.14 -7.03
CA SER A 71 10.10 3.82 -8.07
C SER A 71 10.93 4.99 -7.53
N ASP A 72 10.34 5.79 -6.63
CA ASP A 72 10.88 7.11 -6.30
C ASP A 72 11.33 7.22 -4.82
N GLN A 73 11.21 6.15 -4.03
CA GLN A 73 11.33 6.18 -2.56
C GLN A 73 10.47 7.29 -1.92
N ASN A 74 9.30 7.55 -2.51
CA ASN A 74 8.41 8.62 -2.10
C ASN A 74 7.72 8.29 -0.75
N ILE A 75 8.25 8.85 0.34
CA ILE A 75 7.77 8.61 1.71
C ILE A 75 6.30 9.01 1.89
N GLU A 76 5.81 10.01 1.16
CA GLU A 76 4.40 10.40 1.19
C GLU A 76 3.50 9.29 0.62
N ALA A 77 3.91 8.66 -0.48
CA ALA A 77 3.18 7.52 -1.05
C ALA A 77 3.14 6.32 -0.08
N MET A 78 4.25 6.06 0.62
CA MET A 78 4.33 5.07 1.70
C MET A 78 3.37 5.42 2.84
N TYR A 79 3.35 6.69 3.28
CA TYR A 79 2.45 7.15 4.34
C TYR A 79 0.99 7.01 3.97
N LEU A 80 0.60 7.42 2.74
CA LEU A 80 -0.78 7.28 2.26
C LEU A 80 -1.22 5.81 2.20
N TYR A 81 -0.32 4.90 1.80
CA TYR A 81 -0.59 3.47 1.87
C TYR A 81 -0.81 3.00 3.32
N VAL A 82 0.10 3.32 4.24
CA VAL A 82 -0.01 2.89 5.64
C VAL A 82 -1.25 3.46 6.32
N ALA A 83 -1.55 4.75 6.10
CA ALA A 83 -2.74 5.41 6.63
C ALA A 83 -4.04 4.76 6.13
N SER A 84 -4.08 4.28 4.89
CA SER A 84 -5.24 3.54 4.36
C SER A 84 -5.54 2.23 5.09
N LYS A 85 -4.57 1.68 5.84
CA LYS A 85 -4.72 0.44 6.60
C LYS A 85 -5.03 0.66 8.09
N ILE A 86 -4.90 1.89 8.58
CA ILE A 86 -5.15 2.23 10.00
C ILE A 86 -6.57 2.78 10.21
N ILE A 87 -7.23 3.29 9.16
CA ILE A 87 -8.56 3.91 9.24
C ILE A 87 -9.69 2.89 8.92
N ASN A 88 -9.51 1.61 9.25
CA ASN A 88 -10.56 0.60 9.07
C ASN A 88 -10.67 -0.31 10.29
#